data_AF-A0A2V5VL89-F1
#
_entry.id   AF-A0A2V5VL89-F1
#
_cell.length_a   1.000
_cell.length_b   1.000
_cell.length_c   1.000
_cell.angle_alpha   90.00
_cell.angle_beta   90.00
_cell.angle_gamma   90.00
#
_symmetry.space_group_name_H-M   'P 1'
#
loop_
_entity.id
_entity.type
_entity.pdbx_description
1 polymer ?
#
loop_
_entity_poly.entity_id
_entity_poly.type
_entity_poly.pdbx_seq_one_letter_code
_entity_poly.pdbx_strand_id
1 'polypeptide(L)'
;AKNRPYYKVVVADSRSPRDGKFIEIIGTYDPKKPGHNSALKLDRAEYWISKGAQASDTVRSLIKKTKKAQASSDSSSQSERGTSQSTQEEAPPPSGTSSQD
;
A
#
# COMPACT_ATOMS: atom_id res chain seq x y z
N ALA A 1 4.11 -25.82 -1.09
CA ALA A 1 3.89 -24.83 -2.17
C ALA A 1 5.05 -23.82 -2.19
N LYS A 2 5.96 -23.89 -3.18
CA LYS A 2 7.20 -23.06 -3.23
C LYS A 2 7.41 -22.30 -4.56
N ASN A 3 6.37 -22.17 -5.38
CA ASN A 3 6.44 -21.50 -6.69
C ASN A 3 5.70 -20.15 -6.68
N ARG A 4 5.99 -19.27 -5.71
CA ARG A 4 5.39 -17.92 -5.64
C ARG A 4 6.47 -16.87 -5.87
N PRO A 5 6.69 -16.44 -7.12
CA PRO A 5 7.70 -15.41 -7.41
C PRO A 5 7.27 -14.07 -6.80
N TYR A 6 8.22 -13.41 -6.16
CA TYR A 6 8.05 -12.07 -5.60
C TYR A 6 9.23 -11.21 -6.03
N TYR A 7 8.95 -10.08 -6.66
CA TYR A 7 9.99 -9.23 -7.24
C TYR A 7 10.06 -7.90 -6.48
N LYS A 8 11.29 -7.45 -6.21
CA LYS A 8 11.55 -6.10 -5.70
C LYS A 8 11.89 -5.20 -6.88
N VAL A 9 11.32 -4.00 -6.90
CA VAL A 9 11.69 -2.96 -7.86
C VAL A 9 12.78 -2.12 -7.22
N VAL A 10 13.99 -2.25 -7.76
CA VAL A 10 15.20 -1.62 -7.22
C VAL A 10 15.84 -0.72 -8.27
N VAL A 11 16.53 0.30 -7.79
CA VAL A 11 17.45 1.12 -8.57
C VAL A 11 18.85 0.58 -8.34
N ALA A 12 19.53 0.19 -9.42
CA ALA A 12 20.88 -0.35 -9.38
C ALA A 12 21.69 0.20 -10.57
N ASP A 13 23.02 0.17 -10.45
CA ASP A 13 23.92 0.44 -11.58
C ASP A 13 23.85 -0.75 -12.54
N SER A 14 23.77 -0.48 -13.85
CA SER A 14 23.75 -1.49 -14.92
C SER A 14 24.91 -2.50 -14.88
N ARG A 15 26.05 -2.13 -14.29
CA ARG A 15 27.23 -2.99 -14.15
C ARG A 15 27.13 -3.95 -12.96
N SER A 16 26.16 -3.74 -12.06
CA SER A 16 25.98 -4.59 -10.89
C SER A 16 25.25 -5.89 -11.26
N PRO A 17 25.60 -7.04 -10.63
CA PRO A 17 24.88 -8.27 -10.86
C PRO A 17 23.41 -8.14 -10.43
N ARG A 18 22.52 -8.89 -11.09
CA ARG A 18 21.06 -8.80 -10.95
C ARG A 18 20.56 -8.82 -9.50
N ASP A 19 21.10 -9.72 -8.69
CA ASP A 19 20.74 -9.89 -7.27
C ASP A 19 21.80 -9.31 -6.32
N GLY A 20 22.66 -8.42 -6.86
CA GLY A 20 23.78 -7.83 -6.14
C GLY A 20 23.44 -6.52 -5.42
N LYS A 21 24.45 -5.64 -5.35
CA LYS A 21 24.32 -4.34 -4.70
C LYS A 21 23.36 -3.45 -5.48
N PHE A 22 22.31 -2.99 -4.80
CA PHE A 22 21.39 -1.97 -5.29
C PHE A 22 21.58 -0.67 -4.51
N ILE A 23 21.12 0.44 -5.09
CA ILE A 23 21.17 1.77 -4.48
C ILE A 23 19.95 1.94 -3.56
N GLU A 24 18.75 1.66 -4.08
CA GLU A 24 17.50 1.87 -3.34
C GLU A 24 16.39 0.93 -3.82
N ILE A 25 15.50 0.52 -2.90
CA ILE A 25 14.27 -0.20 -3.23
C ILE A 25 13.13 0.82 -3.34
N ILE A 26 12.60 0.99 -4.56
CA ILE A 26 11.51 1.94 -4.86
C ILE A 26 10.13 1.28 -4.88
N GLY A 27 10.07 -0.06 -4.83
CA GLY A 27 8.80 -0.76 -4.71
C GLY A 27 8.89 -2.27 -4.82
N THR A 28 7.72 -2.89 -5.00
CA THR A 28 7.55 -4.35 -5.05
C THR A 28 6.50 -4.74 -6.07
N TYR A 29 6.63 -5.95 -6.61
CA TYR A 29 5.76 -6.51 -7.63
C TYR A 29 5.47 -7.99 -7.35
N ASP A 30 4.19 -8.33 -7.17
CA ASP A 30 3.69 -9.70 -7.04
C ASP A 30 2.85 -10.03 -8.29
N PRO A 31 3.39 -10.77 -9.28
CA PRO A 31 2.67 -11.11 -10.50
C PRO A 31 1.46 -12.02 -10.26
N LYS A 32 1.41 -12.74 -9.13
CA LYS A 32 0.34 -13.70 -8.82
C LYS A 32 -0.84 -13.09 -8.08
N LYS A 33 -0.71 -11.84 -7.61
CA LYS A 33 -1.78 -11.17 -6.87
C LYS A 33 -2.77 -10.51 -7.83
N PRO A 34 -4.08 -10.85 -7.80
CA PRO A 34 -5.09 -10.14 -8.57
C PRO A 34 -5.32 -8.74 -7.97
N GLY A 35 -5.50 -7.72 -8.82
CA GLY A 35 -5.75 -6.33 -8.40
C GLY A 35 -4.48 -5.51 -8.14
N HIS A 36 -4.28 -5.09 -6.87
CA HIS A 36 -3.11 -4.34 -6.40
C HIS A 36 -1.88 -5.24 -6.32
N ASN A 37 -1.32 -5.50 -7.50
CA ASN A 37 -0.20 -6.40 -7.73
C ASN A 37 1.18 -5.72 -7.62
N SER A 38 1.20 -4.40 -7.43
CA SER A 38 2.44 -3.64 -7.27
C SER A 38 2.25 -2.50 -6.29
N ALA A 39 3.31 -2.22 -5.52
CA ALA A 39 3.41 -1.07 -4.65
C ALA A 39 4.69 -0.33 -5.05
N LEU A 40 4.54 0.84 -5.66
CA LEU A 40 5.64 1.63 -6.19
C LEU A 40 5.59 3.06 -5.66
N LYS A 41 6.73 3.57 -5.18
CA LYS A 41 6.86 4.97 -4.75
C LYS A 41 7.09 5.84 -5.98
N LEU A 42 6.02 6.47 -6.48
CA LEU A 42 6.09 7.30 -7.69
C LEU A 42 7.09 8.45 -7.53
N ASP A 43 7.13 9.11 -6.38
CA ASP A 43 8.05 10.25 -6.13
C ASP A 43 9.53 9.85 -6.31
N ARG A 44 9.90 8.67 -5.80
CA ARG A 44 11.27 8.14 -5.94
C ARG A 44 11.54 7.69 -7.37
N ALA A 45 10.56 7.05 -8.02
CA ALA A 45 10.70 6.65 -9.42
C ALA A 45 10.93 7.87 -10.34
N GLU A 46 10.14 8.93 -10.18
CA GLU A 46 10.26 10.17 -10.96
C GLU A 46 11.57 10.90 -10.64
N TYR A 47 12.00 10.94 -9.38
CA TYR A 47 13.30 11.47 -8.99
C TYR A 47 14.45 10.75 -9.74
N TRP A 48 14.47 9.42 -9.74
CA TRP A 48 15.54 8.69 -10.41
C TRP A 48 15.50 8.83 -11.93
N ILE A 49 14.31 8.86 -12.54
CA ILE A 49 14.15 9.14 -13.97
C ILE A 49 14.69 10.54 -14.30
N SER A 50 14.41 11.55 -13.47
CA SER A 50 14.94 12.92 -13.66
C SER A 50 16.46 12.99 -13.57
N LYS A 51 17.09 12.07 -12.80
CA LYS A 51 18.54 11.92 -12.70
C LYS A 51 19.14 11.09 -13.84
N GLY A 52 18.35 10.64 -14.80
CA GLY A 52 18.80 9.85 -15.96
C GLY A 52 18.67 8.34 -15.81
N ALA A 53 17.96 7.83 -14.79
CA ALA A 53 17.73 6.40 -14.67
C ALA A 53 16.81 5.88 -15.78
N GLN A 54 17.19 4.77 -16.40
CA GLN A 54 16.39 4.10 -17.43
C GLN A 54 15.54 2.99 -16.80
N ALA A 55 14.22 3.19 -16.75
CA ALA A 55 13.29 2.16 -16.31
C ALA A 55 13.16 1.06 -17.38
N SER A 56 13.08 -0.21 -16.93
CA SER A 56 12.78 -1.36 -17.79
C SER A 56 11.31 -1.37 -18.24
N ASP A 57 10.99 -2.14 -19.28
CA ASP A 57 9.65 -2.15 -19.88
C ASP A 57 8.53 -2.51 -18.88
N THR A 58 8.75 -3.56 -18.08
CA THR A 58 7.82 -3.94 -17.00
C THR A 58 7.67 -2.82 -15.97
N VAL A 59 8.77 -2.18 -15.55
CA VAL A 59 8.72 -1.09 -14.56
C VAL A 59 8.00 0.13 -15.11
N ARG A 60 8.18 0.49 -16.39
CA ARG A 60 7.42 1.55 -17.07
C ARG A 60 5.92 1.27 -17.03
N SER A 61 5.53 0.03 -17.32
CA SER A 61 4.13 -0.40 -17.28
C SER A 61 3.55 -0.33 -15.85
N LEU A 62 4.34 -0.72 -14.85
CA LEU A 62 3.95 -0.59 -13.44
C LEU A 62 3.78 0.88 -13.01
N ILE A 63 4.73 1.76 -13.35
CA ILE A 63 4.65 3.20 -13.06
C ILE A 63 3.35 3.79 -13.64
N LYS A 64 3.04 3.50 -14.92
CA LYS A 64 1.80 3.97 -15.56
C LYS A 64 0.55 3.47 -14.84
N LYS A 65 0.53 2.19 -14.47
CA LYS A 65 -0.60 1.58 -13.74
C LYS A 65 -0.78 2.20 -12.35
N THR A 66 0.30 2.39 -11.61
CA THR A 66 0.29 3.03 -10.28
C THR A 66 -0.13 4.49 -10.38
N LYS A 67 0.34 5.24 -11.37
CA LYS A 67 -0.08 6.64 -11.60
C LYS A 67 -1.59 6.75 -11.85
N LYS A 68 -2.15 5.85 -12.66
CA LYS A 68 -3.60 5.77 -12.88
C LYS A 68 -4.36 5.41 -11.59
N ALA A 69 -3.85 4.47 -10.80
CA ALA A 69 -4.46 4.06 -9.54
C ALA A 69 -4.42 5.18 -8.48
N GLN A 70 -3.31 5.93 -8.37
CA GLN A 70 -3.18 7.06 -7.45
C GLN A 70 -4.12 8.21 -7.78
N ALA A 71 -4.31 8.52 -9.07
CA ALA A 71 -5.33 9.47 -9.53
C ALA A 71 -6.77 9.04 -9.15
N SER A 72 -6.99 7.76 -8.86
CA SER A 72 -8.29 7.21 -8.45
C SER A 72 -8.47 7.17 -6.93
N SER A 73 -7.37 7.08 -6.17
CA SER A 73 -7.40 6.91 -4.70
C SER A 73 -7.45 8.23 -3.93
N ASP A 74 -7.12 9.35 -4.58
CA ASP A 74 -7.16 10.69 -3.96
C ASP A 74 -8.60 11.13 -3.57
N SER A 75 -9.64 10.44 -4.05
CA SER A 75 -11.04 10.75 -3.74
C SER A 75 -11.65 9.97 -2.57
N SER A 76 -10.91 9.14 -1.81
CA SER A 76 -11.53 8.25 -0.79
C SER A 76 -10.75 8.02 0.51
N SER A 77 -9.75 8.85 0.85
CA SER A 77 -9.01 8.70 2.12
C SER A 77 -8.98 10.00 2.94
N GLN A 78 -10.14 10.41 3.42
CA GLN A 78 -10.23 11.32 4.57
C GLN A 78 -11.42 10.92 5.46
N SER A 79 -11.48 9.66 5.88
CA SER A 79 -12.36 9.23 6.97
C SER A 79 -11.75 8.01 7.64
N GLU A 80 -10.83 8.24 8.59
CA GLU A 80 -10.43 7.30 9.66
C GLU A 80 -9.30 7.91 10.49
N ARG A 81 -9.62 8.95 11.26
CA ARG A 81 -8.96 9.21 12.55
C ARG A 81 -10.04 9.57 13.55
N GLY A 82 -10.25 8.67 14.50
CA GLY A 82 -11.23 8.84 15.56
C GLY A 82 -11.41 7.53 16.33
N THR A 83 -10.32 7.03 16.89
CA THR A 83 -10.37 6.04 17.97
C THR A 83 -11.16 6.64 19.14
N SER A 84 -12.23 5.98 19.57
CA SER A 84 -12.86 6.17 20.88
C SER A 84 -13.76 4.96 21.14
N GLN A 85 -13.14 3.80 21.35
CA GLN A 85 -13.71 2.82 22.26
C GLN A 85 -13.61 3.40 23.66
N SER A 86 -14.73 3.80 24.25
CA SER A 86 -14.85 3.90 25.71
C SER A 86 -16.20 3.34 26.10
N THR A 87 -16.09 2.24 26.83
CA THR A 87 -17.05 1.36 27.48
C THR A 87 -18.37 2.00 27.92
N GLN A 88 -19.46 1.31 27.55
CA GLN A 88 -20.76 1.37 28.20
C GLN A 88 -20.62 0.82 29.62
N GLU A 89 -20.85 1.64 30.64
CA GLU A 89 -21.24 1.15 31.97
C GLU A 89 -22.69 1.61 32.20
N GLU A 90 -23.59 0.68 31.89
CA GLU A 90 -25.03 0.76 32.08
C GLU A 90 -25.36 0.42 33.53
N ALA A 91 -25.98 1.34 34.27
CA ALA A 91 -26.77 1.06 35.45
C ALA A 91 -27.76 2.23 35.71
N PRO A 92 -28.94 1.97 36.29
CA PRO A 92 -30.24 1.90 35.63
C PRO A 92 -31.11 3.14 35.97
N PRO A 93 -32.23 3.46 35.29
CA PRO A 93 -33.55 2.80 35.46
C PRO A 93 -34.33 2.77 34.11
N PRO A 94 -35.58 2.28 33.91
CA PRO A 94 -36.70 2.09 34.86
C PRO A 94 -37.39 0.72 34.70
N SER A 95 -38.23 0.26 35.62
CA SER A 95 -39.69 0.48 35.56
C SER A 95 -40.30 -0.41 36.66
N GLY A 96 -41.32 0.10 37.35
CA GLY A 96 -41.88 -0.53 38.54
C GLY A 96 -42.78 -1.75 38.32
N THR A 97 -43.24 -2.30 39.44
CA THR A 97 -44.50 -3.05 39.65
C THR A 97 -44.53 -3.45 41.15
N SER A 98 -45.45 -2.91 41.96
CA SER A 98 -46.74 -3.52 42.39
C SER A 98 -46.63 -4.82 43.21
N SER A 99 -46.97 -4.75 44.51
CA SER A 99 -47.52 -5.83 45.40
C SER A 99 -47.72 -5.21 46.81
N GLN A 100 -48.94 -4.97 47.30
CA GLN A 100 -49.83 -5.87 48.06
C GLN A 100 -49.17 -6.56 49.27
N ASP A 101 -49.37 -6.01 50.47
CA ASP A 101 -50.21 -6.55 51.56
C ASP A 101 -50.81 -5.35 52.33
#